data_AF-A0A382NMD4-F1
#
_entry.id   AF-A0A382NMD4-F1
#
_cell.length_a   1.000
_cell.length_b   1.000
_cell.length_c   1.000
_cell.angle_alpha   90.00
_cell.angle_beta   90.00
_cell.angle_gamma   90.00
#
_symmetry.space_group_name_H-M   'P 1'
#
loop_
_entity.id
_entity.type
_entity.pdbx_description
1 polymer ?
#
loop_
_entity_poly.entity_id
_entity_poly.type
_entity_poly.pdbx_seq_one_letter_code
_entity_poly.pdbx_strand_id
1 'polypeptide(L)'
;GDYFNYSGPNPFNHLVYPVPELNAQGLGIHSTMDMIGNVRFGPDSKYVDQRSYVVDPGKAEVFAQDIANYFPEISFKKLHPAYAGIRPQLAAEGEPPADFIIQYNDEHGIPGLVQLFGIDSPGLTASLAIGEEIVMALP
;
A
#
# COMPACT_ATOMS: atom_id res chain seq x y z
N GLY A 1 4.78 2.29 5.21
CA GLY A 1 4.53 0.95 4.68
C GLY A 1 5.77 0.53 3.95
N ASP A 2 6.53 -0.35 4.57
CA ASP A 2 7.90 -0.68 4.19
C ASP A 2 7.92 -1.96 3.37
N TYR A 3 8.82 -2.02 2.40
CA TYR A 3 8.98 -3.17 1.52
C TYR A 3 10.39 -3.73 1.61
N PHE A 4 10.50 -5.04 1.44
CA PHE A 4 11.77 -5.76 1.37
C PHE A 4 11.87 -6.53 0.05
N ASN A 5 13.03 -6.43 -0.60
CA ASN A 5 13.36 -7.28 -1.75
C ASN A 5 13.81 -8.65 -1.23
N TYR A 6 13.45 -9.70 -1.97
CA TYR A 6 13.92 -11.05 -1.72
C TYR A 6 15.08 -11.40 -2.65
N SER A 7 16.21 -11.84 -2.09
CA SER A 7 17.40 -12.22 -2.88
C SER A 7 17.47 -13.70 -3.27
N GLY A 8 16.47 -14.51 -2.91
CA GLY A 8 16.38 -15.90 -3.33
C GLY A 8 15.68 -16.07 -4.69
N PRO A 9 15.65 -17.31 -5.23
CA PRO A 9 14.87 -17.61 -6.43
C PRO A 9 13.38 -17.37 -6.18
N ASN A 10 12.67 -16.81 -7.16
CA ASN A 10 11.24 -16.56 -7.04
C ASN A 10 10.47 -17.90 -6.86
N PRO A 11 9.75 -18.10 -5.73
CA PRO A 11 9.01 -19.33 -5.47
C PRO A 11 7.56 -19.28 -6.00
N PHE A 12 7.10 -18.16 -6.57
CA PHE A 12 5.70 -17.93 -6.94
C PHE A 12 5.50 -17.69 -8.44
N ASN A 13 4.34 -18.10 -8.95
CA ASN A 13 3.87 -17.78 -10.30
C ASN A 13 2.81 -16.65 -10.30
N HIS A 14 2.32 -16.27 -9.12
CA HIS A 14 1.27 -15.26 -8.92
C HIS A 14 1.58 -14.39 -7.71
N LEU A 15 0.91 -13.24 -7.61
CA LEU A 15 0.92 -12.44 -6.38
C LEU A 15 0.22 -13.22 -5.27
N VAL A 16 0.76 -13.16 -4.06
CA VAL A 16 0.20 -13.89 -2.90
C VAL A 16 -0.23 -12.89 -1.84
N TYR A 17 -1.53 -12.85 -1.57
CA TYR A 17 -2.13 -12.04 -0.51
C TYR A 17 -2.64 -12.97 0.59
N PRO A 18 -2.09 -12.90 1.81
CA PRO A 18 -2.66 -13.63 2.92
C PRO A 18 -4.07 -13.10 3.23
N VAL A 19 -4.91 -13.94 3.83
CA VAL A 19 -6.24 -13.51 4.29
C VAL A 19 -6.04 -12.49 5.41
N PRO A 20 -6.65 -11.29 5.34
CA PRO A 20 -6.53 -10.29 6.39
C PRO A 20 -7.09 -10.83 7.71
N GLU A 21 -6.39 -10.60 8.82
CA GLU A 21 -6.96 -10.86 10.13
C GLU A 21 -8.09 -9.84 10.41
N LEU A 22 -9.15 -10.29 11.09
CA LEU A 22 -10.36 -9.49 11.37
C LEU A 22 -10.10 -8.12 12.04
N ASN A 23 -8.94 -7.95 12.69
CA ASN A 23 -8.56 -6.72 13.40
C ASN A 23 -7.24 -6.12 12.91
N ALA A 24 -6.63 -6.63 11.85
CA ALA A 24 -5.37 -6.09 11.33
C ALA A 24 -5.63 -4.87 10.43
N GLN A 25 -4.82 -3.82 10.59
CA GLN A 25 -4.83 -2.69 9.67
C GLN A 25 -4.06 -3.06 8.39
N GLY A 26 -4.79 -3.31 7.30
CA GLY A 26 -4.23 -3.68 5.99
C GLY A 26 -4.34 -5.17 5.67
N LEU A 27 -3.76 -5.58 4.54
CA LEU A 27 -3.88 -6.93 3.99
C LEU A 27 -2.80 -7.91 4.49
N GLY A 28 -1.97 -7.49 5.45
CA GLY A 28 -0.73 -8.18 5.81
C GLY A 28 0.38 -8.06 4.75
N ILE A 29 1.53 -8.66 5.05
CA ILE A 29 2.69 -8.65 4.15
C ILE A 29 2.46 -9.61 3.00
N HIS A 30 2.13 -9.07 1.84
CA HIS A 30 1.90 -9.82 0.61
C HIS A 30 3.16 -9.90 -0.25
N SER A 31 3.15 -10.84 -1.18
CA SER A 31 4.19 -11.03 -2.19
C SER A 31 3.75 -10.38 -3.50
N THR A 32 4.60 -9.48 -4.01
CA THR A 32 4.47 -8.91 -5.35
C THR A 32 5.67 -9.29 -6.21
N MET A 33 5.49 -9.22 -7.53
CA MET A 33 6.56 -9.44 -8.49
C MET A 33 6.71 -8.19 -9.36
N ASP A 34 7.96 -7.80 -9.62
CA ASP A 34 8.23 -6.83 -10.68
C ASP A 34 8.13 -7.48 -12.07
N MET A 35 8.26 -6.66 -13.12
CA MET A 35 8.15 -7.11 -14.51
C MET A 35 9.27 -8.06 -14.96
N ILE A 36 10.34 -8.21 -14.18
CA ILE A 36 11.48 -9.10 -14.45
C ILE A 36 11.38 -10.37 -13.60
N GLY A 37 10.38 -10.45 -12.70
CA GLY A 37 10.09 -11.60 -11.86
C GLY A 37 10.79 -11.57 -10.49
N ASN A 38 11.40 -10.45 -10.09
CA ASN A 38 11.95 -10.33 -8.73
C ASN A 38 10.81 -10.19 -7.71
N VAL A 39 10.96 -10.90 -6.59
CA VAL A 39 9.95 -10.90 -5.53
C VAL A 39 10.21 -9.77 -4.53
N ARG A 40 9.14 -9.10 -4.16
CA ARG A 40 9.12 -8.09 -3.12
C ARG A 40 7.99 -8.38 -2.13
N PHE A 41 8.33 -8.28 -0.86
CA PHE A 41 7.40 -8.45 0.24
C PHE A 41 7.04 -7.11 0.85
N GLY A 42 5.77 -6.93 1.17
CA GLY A 42 5.24 -5.79 1.90
C GLY A 42 3.88 -5.35 1.34
N PRO A 43 3.42 -4.16 1.72
CA PRO A 43 3.98 -3.36 2.79
C PRO A 43 3.53 -3.87 4.17
N ASP A 44 4.25 -3.48 5.22
CA ASP A 44 3.64 -3.36 6.54
C ASP A 44 2.71 -2.12 6.63
N SER A 45 1.99 -2.00 7.75
CA SER A 45 1.11 -0.85 8.02
C SER A 45 1.52 -0.17 9.33
N LYS A 46 1.72 1.15 9.27
CA LYS A 46 2.00 1.99 10.43
C LYS A 46 1.57 3.43 10.15
N TYR A 47 0.87 4.06 11.10
CA TYR A 47 0.62 5.50 11.11
C TYR A 47 1.91 6.28 11.42
N VAL A 48 2.12 7.38 10.70
CA VAL A 48 3.33 8.21 10.81
C VAL A 48 2.96 9.69 10.76
N ASP A 49 3.53 10.48 11.66
CA ASP A 49 3.35 11.93 11.68
C ASP A 49 4.38 12.67 10.81
N GLN A 50 5.41 11.96 10.34
CA GLN A 50 6.49 12.50 9.54
C GLN A 50 6.62 11.75 8.23
N ARG A 51 6.88 12.50 7.16
CA ARG A 51 7.17 11.96 5.82
C ARG A 51 8.60 11.42 5.76
N SER A 52 8.81 10.24 6.34
CA SER A 52 10.05 9.48 6.24
C SER A 52 9.84 8.24 5.37
N TYR A 53 10.77 8.01 4.45
CA TYR A 53 10.77 6.86 3.54
C TYR A 53 11.93 5.91 3.81
N VAL A 54 12.59 6.06 4.96
CA VAL A 54 13.68 5.18 5.39
C VAL A 54 13.09 3.87 5.88
N VAL A 55 13.49 2.77 5.25
CA VAL A 55 13.12 1.41 5.67
C VAL A 55 14.07 0.97 6.78
N ASP A 56 13.52 0.57 7.92
CA ASP A 56 14.30 0.01 9.03
C ASP A 56 14.75 -1.43 8.70
N PRO A 57 16.06 -1.70 8.54
CA PRO A 57 16.55 -3.04 8.27
C PRO A 57 16.23 -4.05 9.38
N GLY A 58 16.01 -3.58 10.62
CA GLY A 58 15.64 -4.43 11.76
C GLY A 58 14.28 -5.13 11.60
N LYS A 59 13.42 -4.66 10.69
CA LYS A 59 12.11 -5.27 10.42
C LYS A 59 12.18 -6.60 9.66
N ALA A 60 13.35 -6.97 9.11
CA ALA A 60 13.50 -8.19 8.32
C ALA A 60 13.04 -9.46 9.07
N GLU A 61 13.29 -9.55 10.38
CA GLU A 61 12.90 -10.72 11.18
C GLU A 61 11.38 -10.85 11.33
N VAL A 62 10.70 -9.75 11.66
CA VAL A 62 9.22 -9.70 11.73
C VAL A 62 8.59 -9.97 10.37
N PHE A 63 9.14 -9.39 9.29
CA PHE A 63 8.65 -9.68 7.94
C PHE A 63 8.75 -11.18 7.63
N ALA A 64 9.88 -11.82 7.93
CA ALA A 64 10.06 -13.24 7.71
C ALA A 64 9.08 -14.10 8.52
N GLN A 65 8.73 -13.70 9.75
CA GLN A 65 7.73 -14.38 10.57
C GLN A 65 6.34 -14.34 9.91
N ASP A 66 5.90 -13.17 9.44
CA ASP A 66 4.60 -13.02 8.79
C ASP A 66 4.53 -13.76 7.45
N ILE A 67 5.61 -13.68 6.66
CA ILE A 67 5.73 -14.36 5.36
C ILE A 67 5.72 -15.89 5.50
N ALA A 68 6.25 -16.43 6.61
CA ALA A 68 6.35 -17.86 6.84
C ALA A 68 4.97 -18.58 6.83
N ASN A 69 3.87 -17.84 7.01
CA ASN A 69 2.52 -18.38 6.90
C ASN A 69 2.17 -18.92 5.51
N TYR A 70 2.79 -18.39 4.45
CA TYR A 70 2.57 -18.84 3.07
C TYR A 70 3.86 -19.21 2.32
N PHE A 71 5.03 -18.91 2.90
CA PHE A 71 6.33 -19.33 2.38
C PHE A 71 7.27 -19.76 3.54
N PRO A 72 7.10 -20.98 4.07
CA PRO A 72 7.80 -21.44 5.27
C PRO A 72 9.32 -21.47 5.17
N GLU A 73 9.90 -21.62 3.97
CA GLU A 73 11.35 -21.65 3.75
C GLU A 73 12.01 -20.26 3.75
N ILE A 74 11.23 -19.20 4.02
CA ILE A 74 11.74 -17.83 4.08
C ILE A 74 12.83 -17.69 5.15
N SER A 75 13.86 -16.91 4.84
CA SER A 75 14.89 -16.51 5.79
C SER A 75 15.02 -15.00 5.78
N PHE A 76 14.97 -14.37 6.95
CA PHE A 76 15.16 -12.92 7.08
C PHE A 76 16.48 -12.43 6.48
N LYS A 77 17.51 -13.29 6.42
CA LYS A 77 18.81 -12.98 5.80
C LYS A 77 18.73 -12.72 4.30
N LYS A 78 17.65 -13.18 3.65
CA LYS A 78 17.37 -12.94 2.23
C LYS A 78 16.46 -11.73 2.00
N LEU A 79 16.03 -11.06 3.07
CA LEU A 79 15.22 -9.85 3.00
C LEU A 79 16.14 -8.65 3.12
N HIS A 80 16.13 -7.81 2.08
CA HIS A 80 16.90 -6.58 2.06
C HIS A 80 15.95 -5.38 1.96
N PRO A 81 16.17 -4.30 2.73
CA PRO A 81 15.38 -3.08 2.61
C PRO A 81 15.24 -2.64 1.14
N ALA A 82 14.01 -2.35 0.72
CA ALA A 82 13.72 -1.85 -0.63
C ALA A 82 13.33 -0.36 -0.56
N TYR A 83 12.04 -0.07 -0.42
CA TYR A 83 11.52 1.29 -0.28
C TYR A 83 10.35 1.30 0.68
N ALA A 84 9.92 2.49 1.06
CA ALA A 84 8.69 2.71 1.80
C ALA A 84 7.72 3.57 0.99
N GLY A 85 6.43 3.38 1.25
CA GLY A 85 5.35 4.27 0.79
C GLY A 85 4.54 4.80 1.97
N ILE A 86 3.99 6.00 1.79
CA ILE A 86 3.05 6.64 2.72
C ILE A 86 1.73 6.84 1.98
N ARG A 87 0.64 6.37 2.57
CA ARG A 87 -0.72 6.53 2.02
C ARG A 87 -1.35 7.82 2.54
N PRO A 88 -2.05 8.60 1.72
CA PRO A 88 -2.76 9.81 2.14
C PRO A 88 -4.09 9.43 2.83
N GLN A 89 -4.03 8.76 3.97
CA GLN A 89 -5.21 8.28 4.71
C GLN A 89 -6.03 9.45 5.27
N LEU A 90 -7.36 9.32 5.20
CA LEU A 90 -8.32 10.26 5.79
C LEU A 90 -8.77 9.85 7.19
N ALA A 91 -8.76 8.55 7.47
CA ALA A 91 -9.07 8.01 8.79
C ALA A 91 -7.83 8.06 9.68
N ALA A 92 -8.03 8.42 10.95
CA ALA A 92 -6.98 8.33 11.97
C ALA A 92 -6.81 6.89 12.49
N GLU A 93 -5.77 6.66 13.28
CA GLU A 93 -5.54 5.36 13.92
C GLU A 93 -6.72 4.96 14.81
N GLY A 94 -7.33 3.82 14.51
CA GLY A 94 -8.50 3.30 15.23
C GLY A 94 -9.85 3.73 14.66
N GLU A 95 -9.88 4.61 13.66
CA GLU A 95 -11.10 4.98 12.93
C GLU A 95 -11.41 3.99 11.81
N PRO A 96 -12.68 3.85 11.42
CA PRO A 96 -13.05 3.03 10.26
C PRO A 96 -12.39 3.58 8.99
N PRO A 97 -12.01 2.72 8.01
CA PRO A 97 -11.48 3.17 6.74
C PRO A 97 -12.44 4.17 6.06
N ALA A 98 -11.88 5.27 5.58
CA ALA A 98 -12.61 6.28 4.82
C ALA A 98 -12.46 6.03 3.31
N ASP A 99 -13.49 6.39 2.54
CA ASP A 99 -13.47 6.32 1.08
C ASP A 99 -12.70 7.51 0.47
N PHE A 100 -12.45 7.46 -0.83
CA PHE A 100 -11.95 8.61 -1.59
C PHE A 100 -12.93 9.78 -1.49
N ILE A 101 -12.41 10.99 -1.39
CA ILE A 101 -13.20 12.21 -1.48
C ILE A 101 -12.75 12.97 -2.73
N ILE A 102 -13.67 13.17 -3.66
CA ILE A 102 -13.49 14.03 -4.82
C ILE A 102 -14.49 15.17 -4.68
N GLN A 103 -13.99 16.39 -4.48
CA GLN A 103 -14.84 17.56 -4.26
C GLN A 103 -14.87 18.50 -5.45
N TYR A 104 -16.06 19.07 -5.70
CA TYR A 104 -16.32 20.02 -6.76
C TYR A 104 -16.89 21.36 -6.25
N ASN A 105 -17.14 22.27 -7.18
CA ASN A 105 -17.63 23.62 -6.89
C ASN A 105 -18.95 23.66 -6.10
N ASP A 106 -19.84 22.69 -6.27
CA ASP A 106 -21.10 22.60 -5.51
C ASP A 106 -20.88 22.23 -4.03
N GLU A 107 -19.77 21.59 -3.69
CA GLU A 107 -19.39 21.29 -2.30
C GLU A 107 -18.63 22.44 -1.63
N HIS A 108 -17.65 23.02 -2.30
CA HIS A 108 -16.74 24.01 -1.68
C HIS A 108 -16.92 25.46 -2.18
N GLY A 109 -17.70 25.70 -3.24
CA GLY A 109 -18.03 27.04 -3.75
C GLY A 109 -16.91 27.77 -4.48
N ILE A 110 -15.88 27.06 -4.97
CA ILE A 110 -14.72 27.65 -5.66
C ILE A 110 -14.74 27.21 -7.13
N PRO A 111 -15.08 28.11 -8.08
CA PRO A 111 -15.14 27.76 -9.49
C PRO A 111 -13.79 27.30 -10.06
N GLY A 112 -13.79 26.20 -10.79
CA GLY A 112 -12.61 25.66 -11.48
C GLY A 112 -11.61 24.90 -10.58
N LEU A 113 -11.89 24.75 -9.29
CA LEU A 113 -11.11 23.90 -8.39
C LEU A 113 -11.78 22.52 -8.25
N VAL A 114 -10.97 21.46 -8.31
CA VAL A 114 -11.35 20.09 -7.96
C VAL A 114 -10.34 19.58 -6.93
N GLN A 115 -10.80 18.98 -5.84
CA GLN A 115 -9.94 18.52 -4.75
C GLN A 115 -10.07 17.00 -4.58
N LEU A 116 -8.93 16.31 -4.57
CA LEU A 116 -8.86 14.87 -4.38
C LEU A 116 -8.18 14.59 -3.04
N PHE A 117 -8.92 13.98 -2.12
CA PHE A 117 -8.41 13.56 -0.83
C PHE A 117 -8.56 12.05 -0.67
N GLY A 118 -7.68 11.47 0.15
CA GLY A 118 -7.81 10.06 0.46
C GLY A 118 -7.42 9.11 -0.67
N ILE A 119 -6.87 9.58 -1.80
CA ILE A 119 -6.56 8.73 -2.96
C ILE A 119 -5.38 7.80 -2.63
N ASP A 120 -5.69 6.71 -1.94
CA ASP A 120 -4.76 5.70 -1.49
C ASP A 120 -4.85 4.43 -2.37
N SER A 121 -4.99 3.23 -1.79
CA SER A 121 -5.23 2.01 -2.57
C SER A 121 -6.73 1.76 -2.65
N PRO A 122 -7.32 1.58 -3.85
CA PRO A 122 -6.69 1.20 -5.12
C PRO A 122 -6.56 2.36 -6.14
N GLY A 123 -6.07 3.53 -5.74
CA GLY A 123 -6.04 4.75 -6.55
C GLY A 123 -5.26 4.65 -7.86
N LEU A 124 -4.18 3.87 -7.92
CA LEU A 124 -3.50 3.59 -9.20
C LEU A 124 -4.41 2.85 -10.17
N THR A 125 -5.08 1.78 -9.69
CA THR A 125 -6.02 0.99 -10.49
C THR A 125 -7.22 1.84 -10.92
N ALA A 126 -7.72 2.70 -10.04
CA ALA A 126 -8.86 3.57 -10.30
C ALA A 126 -8.52 4.87 -11.06
N SER A 127 -7.24 5.13 -11.36
CA SER A 127 -6.76 6.43 -11.84
C SER A 127 -7.47 6.94 -13.10
N LEU A 128 -7.75 6.07 -14.06
CA LEU A 128 -8.47 6.44 -15.28
C LEU A 128 -9.94 6.78 -15.00
N ALA A 129 -10.61 5.98 -14.17
CA ALA A 129 -11.99 6.24 -13.78
C ALA A 129 -12.13 7.54 -12.97
N ILE A 130 -11.16 7.84 -12.10
CA ILE A 130 -11.08 9.13 -11.39
C ILE A 130 -10.96 10.27 -12.40
N GLY A 131 -10.11 10.13 -13.42
CA GLY A 131 -9.99 11.14 -14.48
C GLY A 131 -11.28 11.34 -15.27
N GLU A 132 -11.98 10.26 -15.62
CA GLU A 132 -13.27 10.31 -16.32
C GLU A 132 -14.34 11.02 -15.48
N GLU A 133 -14.46 10.67 -14.20
CA GLU A 133 -15.39 11.28 -13.25
C GLU A 133 -15.19 12.79 -13.16
N ILE A 134 -13.92 13.23 -13.05
CA ILE A 134 -13.58 14.66 -13.00
C ILE A 134 -13.99 15.37 -14.29
N VAL A 135 -13.70 14.78 -15.46
CA VAL A 135 -14.06 15.40 -16.75
C VAL A 135 -15.58 15.50 -16.92
N MET A 136 -16.34 14.50 -16.47
CA MET A 136 -17.81 14.52 -16.55
C MET A 136 -18.45 15.57 -15.63
N ALA A 137 -17.81 15.86 -14.49
CA ALA A 137 -18.30 16.84 -13.52
C ALA A 137 -17.94 18.29 -13.87
N LEU A 138 -16.99 18.51 -14.80
CA LEU A 138 -16.61 19.84 -15.24
C LEU A 138 -17.56 20.37 -16.34
N PRO A 139 -17.95 21.65 -16.27
CA PRO A 139 -18.87 22.28 -17.23
C PRO A 139 -18.27 22.52 -18.62
#